data_AF-A0A6I2MGX3-F1
#
_entry.id   AF-A0A6I2MGX3-F1
#
_cell.length_a   1.000
_cell.length_b   1.000
_cell.length_c   1.000
_cell.angle_alpha   90.00
_cell.angle_beta   90.00
_cell.angle_gamma   90.00
#
_symmetry.space_group_name_H-M   'P 1'
#
loop_
_entity.id
_entity.type
_entity.pdbx_description
1 polymer ?
#
loop_
_entity_poly.entity_id
_entity_poly.type
_entity_poly.pdbx_seq_one_letter_code
_entity_poly.pdbx_strand_id
1 'polypeptide(L)'
;MTEIQFFLEGIGNRNVATDYSSPNYISNEISIEKASKDFAKKNKLKYIDHEILNSGYRVYYMKPSLLKSKRKPYIYYAKREA
;
A
#
# COMPACT_ATOMS: atom_id res chain seq x y z
N MET A 1 -3.63 10.25 17.96
CA MET A 1 -2.75 9.25 17.31
C MET A 1 -2.83 9.52 15.82
N THR A 2 -1.71 9.58 15.12
CA THR A 2 -1.71 9.81 13.67
C THR A 2 -1.83 8.48 12.95
N GLU A 3 -3.00 8.22 12.36
CA GLU A 3 -3.25 6.99 11.61
C GLU A 3 -2.67 7.11 10.19
N ILE A 4 -2.16 6.00 9.66
CA ILE A 4 -1.69 5.90 8.28
C ILE A 4 -2.76 5.18 7.47
N GLN A 5 -3.33 5.90 6.52
CA GLN A 5 -4.39 5.43 5.62
C GLN A 5 -3.79 5.04 4.28
N PHE A 6 -4.14 3.86 3.76
CA PHE A 6 -3.66 3.31 2.50
C PHE A 6 -4.76 3.28 1.44
N PHE A 7 -4.45 3.73 0.23
CA PHE A 7 -5.34 3.87 -0.91
C PHE A 7 -4.73 3.20 -2.14
N LEU A 8 -5.48 2.34 -2.81
CA LEU A 8 -4.97 1.55 -3.94
C LEU A 8 -4.90 2.40 -5.22
N GLU A 9 -3.69 2.68 -5.71
CA GLU A 9 -3.46 3.44 -6.95
C GLU A 9 -3.25 2.57 -8.19
N GLY A 10 -2.72 1.36 -8.02
CA GLY A 10 -2.30 0.57 -9.17
C GLY A 10 -2.24 -0.93 -8.92
N ILE A 11 -2.58 -1.70 -9.95
CA ILE A 11 -2.51 -3.16 -9.94
C ILE A 11 -1.93 -3.65 -11.29
N GLY A 12 -0.74 -4.23 -11.26
CA GLY A 12 -0.04 -4.61 -12.48
C GLY A 12 0.36 -3.36 -13.27
N ASN A 13 0.05 -3.37 -14.57
CA ASN A 13 0.29 -2.24 -15.47
C ASN A 13 -0.95 -1.33 -15.60
N ARG A 14 -1.93 -1.45 -14.70
CA ARG A 14 -3.18 -0.69 -14.74
C ARG A 14 -3.25 0.24 -13.52
N ASN A 15 -3.55 1.51 -13.78
CA ASN A 15 -3.96 2.44 -12.75
C ASN A 15 -5.40 2.12 -12.33
N VAL A 16 -5.67 2.28 -11.05
CA VAL A 16 -7.01 2.15 -10.47
C VAL A 16 -7.57 3.55 -10.26
N ALA A 17 -8.86 3.73 -10.51
CA ALA A 17 -9.54 4.95 -10.10
C ALA A 17 -9.64 4.93 -8.56
N THR A 18 -8.68 5.56 -7.90
CA THR A 18 -8.59 5.59 -6.44
C THR A 18 -9.60 6.56 -5.87
N ASP A 19 -10.45 6.08 -4.96
CA ASP A 19 -11.26 6.94 -4.11
C ASP A 19 -10.48 7.25 -2.82
N TYR A 20 -10.06 8.51 -2.66
CA TYR A 20 -9.31 8.96 -1.49
C TYR A 20 -10.18 9.30 -0.28
N SER A 21 -11.50 9.09 -0.36
CA SER A 21 -12.43 9.20 0.77
C SER A 21 -12.55 7.91 1.58
N SER A 22 -12.25 6.76 0.97
CA SER A 22 -12.45 5.43 1.55
C SER A 22 -11.14 4.63 1.55
N PRO A 23 -10.36 4.65 2.65
CA PRO A 23 -9.09 3.95 2.71
C PRO A 23 -9.30 2.42 2.65
N ASN A 24 -8.43 1.73 1.89
CA ASN A 24 -8.41 0.27 1.84
C ASN A 24 -7.90 -0.35 3.15
N TYR A 25 -7.06 0.39 3.88
CA TYR A 25 -6.53 -0.02 5.16
C TYR A 25 -6.11 1.19 5.99
N ILE A 26 -6.26 1.08 7.31
CA ILE A 26 -5.85 2.07 8.29
C ILE A 26 -4.91 1.39 9.29
N SER A 27 -3.80 2.03 9.59
CA SER A 27 -2.79 1.54 10.52
C SER A 27 -2.56 2.56 11.63
N ASN A 28 -2.47 2.06 12.86
CA ASN A 28 -2.15 2.86 14.05
C ASN A 28 -0.63 2.97 14.29
N GLU A 29 0.18 2.49 13.34
CA GLU A 29 1.64 2.52 13.42
C GLU A 29 2.18 3.91 13.07
N ILE A 30 3.21 4.33 13.81
CA ILE A 30 3.85 5.64 13.60
C ILE A 30 4.75 5.62 12.35
N SER A 31 5.40 4.49 12.09
CA SER A 31 6.34 4.33 10.97
C SER A 31 5.62 3.76 9.75
N ILE A 32 5.79 4.43 8.60
CA ILE A 32 5.29 3.93 7.30
C ILE A 32 5.83 2.54 6.99
N GLU A 33 7.07 2.24 7.37
CA GLU A 33 7.68 0.94 7.13
C GLU A 33 6.97 -0.17 7.94
N LYS A 34 6.68 0.09 9.22
CA LYS A 34 5.93 -0.85 10.08
C LYS A 34 4.51 -1.02 9.58
N ALA A 35 3.81 0.09 9.33
CA ALA A 35 2.46 0.10 8.78
C ALA A 35 2.37 -0.71 7.47
N SER A 36 3.36 -0.54 6.59
CA SER A 36 3.43 -1.21 5.29
C SER A 36 3.70 -2.71 5.43
N LYS A 37 4.60 -3.12 6.33
CA LYS A 37 4.86 -4.55 6.59
C LYS A 37 3.64 -5.25 7.20
N ASP A 38 2.93 -4.58 8.10
CA ASP A 38 1.71 -5.11 8.71
C ASP A 38 0.57 -5.23 7.69
N PHE A 39 0.38 -4.19 6.87
CA PHE A 39 -0.57 -4.23 5.76
C PHE A 39 -0.24 -5.38 4.79
N ALA A 40 1.04 -5.55 4.43
CA ALA A 40 1.48 -6.61 3.54
C ALA A 40 1.16 -8.00 4.11
N LYS A 41 1.45 -8.21 5.40
CA LYS A 41 1.16 -9.47 6.10
C LYS A 41 -0.34 -9.77 6.11
N LYS A 42 -1.19 -8.81 6.47
CA LYS A 42 -2.65 -8.98 6.51
C LYS A 42 -3.23 -9.30 5.13
N ASN A 43 -2.71 -8.67 4.08
CA ASN A 43 -3.23 -8.80 2.71
C ASN A 43 -2.53 -9.89 1.88
N LYS A 44 -1.63 -10.69 2.49
CA LYS A 44 -0.81 -11.70 1.81
C LYS A 44 -0.03 -11.11 0.62
N LEU A 45 0.45 -9.89 0.79
CA LEU A 45 1.33 -9.20 -0.14
C LEU A 45 2.77 -9.25 0.38
N LYS A 46 3.74 -9.08 -0.51
CA LYS A 46 5.13 -8.86 -0.16
C LYS A 46 5.42 -7.36 -0.27
N TYR A 47 5.81 -6.73 0.83
CA TYR A 47 6.34 -5.37 0.82
C TYR A 47 7.64 -5.32 0.01
N ILE A 48 7.74 -4.36 -0.92
CA ILE A 48 8.93 -4.15 -1.75
C ILE A 48 9.68 -2.93 -1.27
N ASP A 49 9.04 -1.76 -1.33
CA ASP A 49 9.63 -0.49 -0.90
C ASP A 49 8.56 0.59 -0.72
N HIS A 50 8.98 1.77 -0.24
CA HIS A 50 8.18 2.98 -0.24
C HIS A 50 9.00 4.18 -0.72
N GLU A 51 8.30 5.17 -1.26
CA GLU A 51 8.83 6.44 -1.73
C GLU A 51 8.13 7.57 -0.99
N ILE A 52 8.88 8.61 -0.63
CA ILE A 52 8.35 9.79 0.06
C ILE A 52 7.84 10.77 -0.99
N LEU A 53 6.58 11.18 -0.86
CA LEU A 53 5.93 12.18 -1.69
C LEU A 53 5.70 13.48 -0.90
N ASN A 54 5.44 14.58 -1.61
CA ASN A 54 5.16 15.88 -0.99
C ASN A 54 4.00 15.85 0.02
N SER A 55 3.00 15.00 -0.20
CA SER A 55 1.79 14.91 0.63
C SER A 55 1.56 13.52 1.26
N GLY A 56 2.58 12.63 1.27
CA GLY A 56 2.42 11.28 1.79
C GLY A 56 3.51 10.33 1.32
N TYR A 57 3.15 9.09 1.05
CA TYR A 57 4.06 8.03 0.64
C TYR A 57 3.44 7.23 -0.49
N ARG A 58 4.27 6.75 -1.42
CA ARG A 58 3.87 5.71 -2.37
C ARG A 58 4.50 4.40 -1.92
N VAL A 59 3.71 3.35 -1.80
CA VAL A 59 4.14 2.06 -1.30
C VAL A 59 3.96 0.99 -2.35
N TYR A 60 5.02 0.23 -2.58
CA TYR A 60 5.11 -0.78 -3.60
C TYR A 60 5.02 -2.17 -2.97
N TYR A 61 4.11 -2.98 -3.48
CA TYR A 61 3.91 -4.36 -3.06
C TYR A 61 3.95 -5.31 -4.25
N MET A 62 4.19 -6.58 -3.94
CA MET A 62 4.11 -7.66 -4.91
C MET A 62 3.20 -8.76 -4.37
N LYS A 63 2.20 -9.15 -5.15
CA LYS A 63 1.40 -10.33 -4.82
C LYS A 63 2.16 -11.59 -5.26
N PRO A 64 2.60 -12.45 -4.33
CA PRO A 64 3.22 -13.72 -4.69
C PRO A 64 2.20 -14.58 -5.43
N SER A 65 2.62 -15.20 -6.52
CA SER A 65 1.79 -16.15 -7.24
C SER A 65 2.04 -17.55 -6.70
N LEU A 66 0.97 -18.29 -6.38
CA LEU A 66 1.03 -19.67 -5.91
C LEU A 66 1.24 -20.67 -7.06
N LEU A 67 0.98 -20.27 -8.31
CA LEU A 67 1.14 -21.06 -9.53
C LEU A 67 1.96 -20.27 -10.56
N LYS A 68 2.28 -20.86 -11.73
CA LYS A 68 3.02 -20.23 -12.86
C LYS A 68 2.49 -18.87 -13.37
N SER A 69 1.45 -18.30 -12.74
CA SER A 69 1.01 -16.93 -12.99
C SER A 69 2.09 -15.91 -12.60
N LYS A 70 2.15 -14.82 -13.38
CA LYS A 70 3.10 -13.73 -13.18
C LYS A 70 2.83 -13.05 -11.84
N ARG A 71 3.91 -12.70 -11.12
CA ARG A 71 3.83 -11.85 -9.94
C ARG A 71 3.18 -10.52 -10.35
N LYS A 72 2.22 -10.04 -9.56
CA LYS A 72 1.47 -8.82 -9.87
C LYS A 72 1.91 -7.70 -8.93
N PRO A 73 2.51 -6.61 -9.41
CA PRO A 73 2.82 -5.46 -8.57
C PRO A 73 1.52 -4.75 -8.15
N TYR A 74 1.54 -4.16 -6.97
CA TYR A 74 0.48 -3.31 -6.44
C TYR A 74 1.10 -2.02 -5.93
N ILE A 75 0.45 -0.90 -6.20
CA ILE A 75 0.89 0.42 -5.79
C ILE A 75 -0.21 1.01 -4.92
N TYR A 76 0.16 1.46 -3.72
CA TYR A 76 -0.73 2.17 -2.82
C TYR A 76 -0.16 3.55 -2.51
N TYR A 77 -1.04 4.54 -2.38
CA TYR A 77 -0.73 5.79 -1.75
C TYR A 77 -1.07 5.70 -0.28
N ALA A 78 -0.14 6.10 0.58
CA ALA A 78 -0.33 6.17 2.01
C ALA A 78 -0.21 7.62 2.49
N LYS A 79 -1.18 8.10 3.25
CA LYS A 79 -1.12 9.42 3.89
C LYS A 79 -1.37 9.30 5.37
N ARG A 80 -0.82 10.22 6.14
CA ARG A 80 -1.22 10.40 7.54
C ARG A 80 -2.51 11.19 7.58
N GLU A 81 -3.44 10.74 8.40
CA GLU A 81 -4.56 11.58 8.80
C GLU A 81 -4.01 12.76 9.60
N ALA A 82 -4.45 13.97 9.23
CA ALA A 82 -4.00 15.24 9.80
C ALA A 82 -4.72 15.53 11.12
#